data_AF-A0A966UIJ1-F1
#
_entry.id   AF-A0A966UIJ1-F1
#
_cell.length_a   1.000
_cell.length_b   1.000
_cell.length_c   1.000
_cell.angle_alpha   90.00
_cell.angle_beta   90.00
_cell.angle_gamma   90.00
#
_symmetry.space_group_name_H-M   'P 1'
#
loop_
_entity.id
_entity.type
_entity.pdbx_description
1 polymer ?
#
loop_
_entity_poly.entity_id
_entity_poly.type
_entity_poly.pdbx_seq_one_letter_code
_entity_poly.pdbx_strand_id
1 'polypeptide(L)'
;MKISPTRQEFHALAGDNTVIPVWAEVLADVETPVSAYIKLVGDKPGFLLESVEHGERWSRFSFVGRDPVATLVLRDGKITTSGNVPSDMPRDKGILAAIESLLATYRAPLHKDLPPLQGGLMGFLGYDIVREIENLP
;
A
#
# COMPACT_ATOMS: atom_id res chain seq x y z
N MET A 1 -7.44 -1.55 24.04
CA MET A 1 -7.36 -1.26 22.58
C MET A 1 -8.70 -1.61 21.96
N LYS A 2 -9.43 -0.63 21.41
CA LYS A 2 -10.69 -0.87 20.71
C LYS A 2 -10.38 -1.12 19.24
N ILE A 3 -10.81 -2.28 18.72
CA ILE A 3 -10.62 -2.65 17.32
C ILE A 3 -11.88 -2.25 16.55
N SER A 4 -11.68 -1.64 15.39
CA SER A 4 -12.70 -1.23 14.44
C SER A 4 -12.36 -1.78 13.05
N PRO A 5 -13.34 -2.06 12.18
CA PRO A 5 -14.76 -2.15 12.49
C PRO A 5 -15.06 -3.34 13.42
N THR A 6 -16.25 -3.37 14.03
CA THR A 6 -16.74 -4.57 14.70
C THR A 6 -16.89 -5.72 13.70
N ARG A 7 -16.95 -6.96 14.18
CA ARG A 7 -17.14 -8.12 13.30
C ARG A 7 -18.40 -8.02 12.43
N GLN A 8 -19.49 -7.49 12.98
CA GLN A 8 -20.73 -7.31 12.23
C GLN A 8 -20.57 -6.27 11.11
N GLU A 9 -19.96 -5.13 11.41
CA GLU A 9 -19.66 -4.08 10.43
C GLU A 9 -18.67 -4.57 9.36
N PHE A 10 -17.66 -5.36 9.73
CA PHE A 10 -16.75 -6.01 8.79
C PHE A 10 -17.52 -6.84 7.76
N HIS A 11 -18.44 -7.70 8.22
CA HIS A 11 -19.26 -8.52 7.33
C HIS A 11 -20.18 -7.68 6.44
N ALA A 12 -20.71 -6.56 6.94
CA ALA A 12 -21.48 -5.64 6.11
C ALA A 12 -20.63 -4.99 5.02
N LEU A 13 -19.43 -4.50 5.35
CA LEU A 13 -18.50 -3.87 4.39
C LEU A 13 -17.98 -4.87 3.34
N ALA A 14 -17.80 -6.14 3.73
CA ALA A 14 -17.33 -7.20 2.85
C ALA A 14 -18.32 -7.60 1.75
N GLY A 15 -19.58 -7.12 1.81
CA GLY A 15 -20.55 -7.32 0.73
C GLY A 15 -20.17 -6.57 -0.55
N ASP A 16 -19.62 -5.36 -0.41
CA ASP A 16 -19.36 -4.44 -1.52
C ASP A 16 -17.85 -4.23 -1.79
N ASN A 17 -16.98 -4.65 -0.85
CA ASN A 17 -15.54 -4.41 -0.89
C ASN A 17 -14.76 -5.71 -0.78
N THR A 18 -13.63 -5.78 -1.48
CA THR A 18 -12.73 -6.94 -1.47
C THR A 18 -11.63 -6.81 -0.43
N VAL A 19 -11.38 -5.59 0.05
CA VAL A 19 -10.43 -5.28 1.12
C VAL A 19 -11.15 -4.45 2.16
N ILE A 20 -11.09 -4.87 3.42
CA ILE A 20 -11.75 -4.19 4.53
C ILE A 20 -10.65 -3.84 5.54
N PRO A 21 -10.35 -2.55 5.75
CA PRO A 21 -9.35 -2.16 6.75
C PRO A 21 -9.87 -2.51 8.15
N VAL A 22 -9.00 -3.11 8.95
CA VAL A 22 -9.23 -3.35 10.38
C VAL A 22 -8.13 -2.62 11.13
N TRP A 23 -8.51 -1.75 12.06
CA TRP A 23 -7.60 -0.83 12.72
C TRP A 23 -7.91 -0.70 14.21
N ALA A 24 -6.92 -0.18 14.94
CA ALA A 24 -7.08 0.28 16.30
C ALA A 24 -6.16 1.49 16.52
N GLU A 25 -6.61 2.42 17.37
CA GLU A 25 -5.77 3.52 17.82
C GLU A 25 -5.11 3.14 19.15
N VAL A 26 -3.82 3.46 19.26
CA VAL A 26 -2.99 3.17 20.42
C VAL A 26 -2.22 4.43 20.84
N LEU A 27 -1.99 4.59 22.14
CA LEU A 27 -1.11 5.63 22.64
C LEU A 27 0.34 5.26 22.33
N ALA A 28 1.06 6.17 21.68
CA ALA A 28 2.43 5.99 21.23
C ALA A 28 3.25 7.29 21.42
N ASP A 29 3.06 7.94 22.57
CA ASP A 29 3.67 9.23 22.93
C ASP A 29 5.20 9.20 23.08
N VAL A 30 5.76 8.01 23.30
CA VAL A 30 7.22 7.76 23.35
C VAL A 30 7.79 7.21 22.04
N GLU A 31 6.97 7.04 21.00
CA GLU A 31 7.43 6.54 19.71
C GLU A 31 7.70 7.68 18.73
N THR A 32 8.75 7.51 17.94
CA THR A 32 8.96 8.27 16.71
C THR A 32 8.61 7.39 15.51
N PRO A 33 8.38 7.95 14.31
CA PRO A 33 8.16 7.14 13.11
C PRO A 33 9.29 6.15 12.84
N VAL A 34 10.54 6.55 13.12
CA VAL A 34 11.71 5.69 12.99
C VAL A 34 11.71 4.56 14.04
N SER A 35 11.40 4.84 15.31
CA SER A 35 11.33 3.78 16.33
C SER A 35 10.18 2.80 16.04
N ALA A 36 9.05 3.31 15.54
CA ALA A 36 7.93 2.49 15.09
C ALA A 36 8.32 1.60 13.90
N TYR A 37 9.02 2.13 12.89
CA TYR A 37 9.53 1.33 11.77
C TYR A 37 10.45 0.21 12.24
N ILE A 38 11.42 0.50 13.12
CA ILE A 38 12.34 -0.52 13.65
C ILE A 38 11.58 -1.62 14.40
N LYS A 39 10.59 -1.25 15.23
CA LYS A 39 9.79 -2.21 16.03
C LYS A 39 8.82 -3.02 15.19
N LEU A 40 8.17 -2.40 14.19
CA LEU A 40 7.15 -3.04 13.37
C LEU A 40 7.77 -3.82 12.21
N VAL A 41 8.76 -3.26 11.53
CA VAL A 41 9.33 -3.80 10.29
C VAL A 41 10.64 -4.55 10.56
N GLY A 42 11.59 -3.91 11.25
CA GLY A 42 12.93 -4.45 11.46
C GLY A 42 13.66 -4.69 10.13
N ASP A 43 14.27 -5.88 9.97
CA ASP A 43 15.02 -6.27 8.76
C ASP A 43 14.14 -6.87 7.65
N LYS A 44 12.81 -6.86 7.81
CA LYS A 44 11.86 -7.40 6.82
C LYS A 44 11.53 -6.37 5.74
N PRO A 45 10.98 -6.80 4.60
CA PRO A 45 10.45 -5.87 3.60
C PRO A 45 9.35 -4.96 4.18
N GLY A 46 9.51 -3.66 3.99
CA GLY A 46 8.56 -2.65 4.42
C GLY A 46 8.97 -1.26 3.93
N PHE A 47 8.20 -0.25 4.34
CA PHE A 47 8.49 1.14 4.02
C PHE A 47 8.23 2.04 5.23
N LEU A 48 8.90 3.19 5.23
CA LEU A 48 8.59 4.36 6.04
C LEU A 48 8.45 5.55 5.08
N LEU A 49 7.29 6.20 5.10
CA LEU A 49 7.05 7.45 4.38
C LEU A 49 6.84 8.57 5.39
N GLU A 50 7.70 9.58 5.32
CA GLU A 50 7.58 10.81 6.09
C GLU A 50 7.51 11.99 5.12
N SER A 51 6.69 12.99 5.45
CA SER A 51 6.58 14.21 4.66
C SER A 51 7.09 15.39 5.49
N VAL A 52 7.91 16.23 4.87
CA VAL A 52 8.33 17.53 5.42
C VAL A 52 7.67 18.61 4.60
N GLU A 53 6.80 19.38 5.24
CA GLU A 53 6.18 20.56 4.65
C GLU A 53 7.12 21.76 4.83
N HIS A 54 7.43 22.45 3.72
CA HIS A 54 8.19 23.71 3.69
C HIS A 54 9.55 23.70 4.41
N GLY A 55 10.20 22.54 4.52
CA GLY A 55 11.56 22.40 5.06
C GLY A 55 11.71 22.54 6.59
N GLU A 56 10.65 22.96 7.30
CA GLU A 56 10.73 23.24 8.75
C GLU A 56 9.63 22.57 9.58
N ARG A 57 8.56 22.03 8.98
CA ARG A 57 7.49 21.32 9.70
C ARG A 57 7.29 19.91 9.16
N TRP A 58 7.39 18.92 10.02
CA TRP A 58 6.90 17.57 9.71
C TRP A 58 5.39 17.61 9.51
N SER A 59 4.91 16.89 8.50
CA SER A 59 3.48 16.68 8.31
C SER A 59 2.88 15.88 9.47
N ARG A 60 1.55 15.96 9.64
CA ARG A 60 0.84 15.33 10.76
C ARG A 60 0.98 13.80 10.80
N PHE A 61 1.26 13.17 9.66
CA PHE A 61 1.30 11.71 9.52
C PHE A 61 2.62 11.23 8.93
N SER A 62 3.15 10.16 9.53
CA SER A 62 4.12 9.26 8.91
C SER A 62 3.46 7.89 8.71
N PHE A 63 3.84 7.19 7.64
CA PHE A 63 3.25 5.88 7.30
C PHE A 63 4.29 4.79 7.34
N VAL A 64 3.98 3.72 8.06
CA VAL A 64 4.79 2.50 8.10
C VAL A 64 3.97 1.36 7.53
N GLY A 65 4.55 0.63 6.57
CA GLY A 65 3.96 -0.57 6.00
C GLY A 65 4.91 -1.75 6.05
N ARG A 66 4.37 -2.95 6.24
CA ARG A 66 5.11 -4.23 6.24
C ARG A 66 4.22 -5.37 5.74
N ASP A 67 4.84 -6.53 5.53
CA ASP A 67 4.16 -7.77 5.16
C ASP A 67 3.14 -7.57 4.01
N PRO A 68 3.59 -7.09 2.83
CA PRO A 68 2.68 -6.88 1.71
C PRO A 68 2.02 -8.21 1.32
N VAL A 69 0.72 -8.16 1.00
CA VAL A 69 -0.03 -9.33 0.52
C VAL A 69 0.61 -9.90 -0.76
N ALA A 70 1.16 -9.02 -1.59
CA ALA A 70 1.90 -9.37 -2.79
C ALA A 70 2.93 -8.30 -3.18
N THR A 71 3.95 -8.73 -3.92
CA THR A 71 4.94 -7.84 -4.55
C THR A 71 4.99 -8.11 -6.05
N LEU A 72 5.08 -7.04 -6.84
CA LEU A 72 5.19 -7.08 -8.29
C LEU A 72 6.50 -6.41 -8.71
N VAL A 73 7.24 -7.05 -9.61
CA VAL A 73 8.50 -6.52 -10.13
C VAL A 73 8.56 -6.74 -11.63
N LEU A 74 8.66 -5.64 -12.38
CA LEU A 74 9.00 -5.65 -13.81
C LEU A 74 10.51 -5.47 -13.96
N ARG A 75 11.17 -6.45 -14.58
CA ARG A 75 12.58 -6.37 -15.00
C ARG A 75 12.74 -7.05 -16.35
N ASP A 76 13.50 -6.45 -17.25
CA ASP A 76 13.80 -7.00 -18.58
C ASP A 76 12.53 -7.44 -19.34
N GLY A 77 11.47 -6.63 -19.28
CA GLY A 77 10.18 -6.91 -19.92
C GLY A 77 9.36 -8.04 -19.27
N LYS A 78 9.80 -8.58 -18.13
CA LYS A 78 9.13 -9.68 -17.44
C LYS A 78 8.60 -9.26 -16.07
N ILE A 79 7.31 -9.47 -15.86
CA ILE A 79 6.68 -9.29 -14.55
C ILE A 79 6.85 -10.57 -13.72
N THR A 80 7.50 -10.43 -12.58
CA THR A 80 7.57 -11.45 -11.54
C THR A 80 6.75 -11.04 -10.33
N THR A 81 6.17 -12.02 -9.63
CA THR A 81 5.26 -11.78 -8.51
C THR A 81 5.60 -12.69 -7.34
N SER A 82 5.43 -12.19 -6.12
CA SER A 82 5.39 -13.00 -4.89
C SER A 82 4.12 -12.69 -4.10
N GLY A 83 3.73 -13.59 -3.21
CA GLY A 83 2.50 -13.45 -2.41
C GLY A 83 1.23 -13.81 -3.18
N ASN A 84 0.10 -13.29 -2.69
CA ASN A 84 -1.22 -13.58 -3.25
C ASN A 84 -1.61 -12.53 -4.31
N VAL A 85 -1.47 -12.91 -5.57
CA VAL A 85 -1.84 -12.09 -6.73
C VAL A 85 -2.97 -12.79 -7.49
N PRO A 86 -4.01 -12.07 -7.95
CA PRO A 86 -5.06 -12.65 -8.78
C PRO A 86 -4.49 -13.37 -10.00
N SER A 87 -5.01 -14.57 -10.29
CA SER A 87 -4.52 -15.41 -11.39
C SER A 87 -4.75 -14.80 -12.77
N ASP A 88 -5.73 -13.90 -12.88
CA ASP A 88 -6.14 -13.18 -14.10
C ASP A 88 -5.44 -11.83 -14.28
N MET A 89 -4.54 -11.44 -13.37
CA MET A 89 -3.74 -10.22 -13.52
C MET A 89 -2.86 -10.32 -14.79
N PRO A 90 -2.92 -9.33 -15.71
CA PRO A 90 -2.21 -9.38 -16.98
C PRO A 90 -0.71 -9.23 -16.78
N ARG A 91 0.07 -10.18 -17.32
CA ARG A 91 1.55 -10.20 -17.19
C ARG A 91 2.28 -9.87 -18.49
N ASP A 92 1.54 -9.85 -19.59
CA ASP A 92 1.99 -9.66 -20.97
C ASP A 92 1.67 -8.27 -21.53
N LYS A 93 1.00 -7.43 -20.75
CA LYS A 93 0.55 -6.07 -21.15
C LYS A 93 1.30 -4.92 -20.46
N GLY A 94 2.43 -5.20 -19.82
CA GLY A 94 3.19 -4.20 -19.06
C GLY A 94 2.72 -4.05 -17.61
N ILE A 95 3.54 -3.37 -16.80
CA ILE A 95 3.29 -3.24 -15.36
C ILE A 95 2.16 -2.24 -15.06
N LEU A 96 1.91 -1.26 -15.94
CA LEU A 96 0.80 -0.33 -15.75
C LEU A 96 -0.56 -1.05 -15.84
N ALA A 97 -0.72 -1.95 -16.82
CA ALA A 97 -1.93 -2.78 -16.94
C ALA A 97 -2.10 -3.74 -15.75
N ALA A 98 -0.99 -4.31 -15.25
CA ALA A 98 -1.00 -5.12 -14.04
C ALA A 98 -1.48 -4.31 -12.83
N ILE A 99 -0.94 -3.11 -12.61
CA ILE A 99 -1.32 -2.20 -11.52
C ILE A 99 -2.80 -1.84 -11.60
N GLU A 100 -3.31 -1.48 -12.79
CA GLU A 100 -4.72 -1.15 -13.00
C GLU A 100 -5.63 -2.33 -12.65
N SER A 101 -5.30 -3.55 -13.10
CA SER A 101 -6.04 -4.76 -12.76
C SER A 101 -6.07 -5.04 -11.25
N LEU A 102 -4.96 -4.80 -10.55
CA LEU A 102 -4.91 -4.94 -9.09
C LEU A 102 -5.76 -3.89 -8.38
N LEU A 103 -5.74 -2.64 -8.81
CA LEU A 103 -6.56 -1.58 -8.22
C LEU A 103 -8.06 -1.81 -8.47
N ALA A 104 -8.42 -2.38 -9.62
CA ALA A 104 -9.79 -2.78 -9.90
C ALA A 104 -10.25 -3.97 -9.03
N THR A 105 -9.34 -4.91 -8.78
CA THR A 105 -9.60 -6.11 -7.97
C THR A 105 -9.69 -5.78 -6.48
N TYR A 106 -8.73 -5.00 -5.96
CA TYR A 106 -8.61 -4.67 -4.55
C TYR A 106 -9.24 -3.30 -4.25
N ARG A 107 -10.54 -3.32 -3.96
CA ARG A 107 -11.31 -2.14 -3.58
C ARG A 107 -11.59 -2.14 -2.08
N ALA A 108 -11.39 -0.98 -1.47
CA ALA A 108 -11.61 -0.74 -0.05
C ALA A 108 -12.50 0.50 0.16
N PRO A 109 -13.30 0.53 1.23
CA PRO A 109 -14.02 1.73 1.62
C PRO A 109 -13.03 2.79 2.12
N LEU A 110 -13.31 4.07 1.82
CA LEU A 110 -12.53 5.19 2.35
C LEU A 110 -13.16 5.71 3.63
N HIS A 111 -12.41 5.68 4.73
CA HIS A 111 -12.85 6.21 6.02
C HIS A 111 -12.31 7.63 6.22
N LYS A 112 -13.21 8.63 6.24
CA LYS A 112 -12.82 10.06 6.32
C LYS A 112 -12.08 10.44 7.59
N ASP A 113 -12.32 9.71 8.68
CA ASP A 113 -11.73 9.98 9.98
C ASP A 113 -10.35 9.32 10.17
N LEU A 114 -9.93 8.48 9.22
CA LEU A 114 -8.62 7.82 9.24
C LEU A 114 -7.56 8.65 8.50
N PRO A 115 -6.26 8.39 8.77
CA PRO A 115 -5.17 8.96 7.99
C PRO A 115 -5.35 8.76 6.48
N PRO A 116 -4.77 9.63 5.63
CA PRO A 116 -5.07 9.65 4.21
C PRO A 116 -4.57 8.41 3.44
N LEU A 117 -3.50 7.76 3.90
CA LEU A 117 -3.06 6.48 3.35
C LEU A 117 -3.63 5.33 4.19
N GLN A 118 -4.58 4.58 3.62
CA GLN A 118 -5.31 3.48 4.28
C GLN A 118 -4.96 2.10 3.71
N GLY A 119 -4.05 2.06 2.75
CA GLY A 119 -3.66 0.87 1.99
C GLY A 119 -3.43 1.23 0.51
N GLY A 120 -2.94 0.26 -0.26
CA GLY A 120 -2.70 0.42 -1.68
C GLY A 120 -1.41 -0.23 -2.15
N LEU A 121 -0.95 0.21 -3.33
CA LEU A 121 0.31 -0.22 -3.93
C LEU A 121 1.39 0.80 -3.61
N MET A 122 2.42 0.37 -2.87
CA MET A 122 3.52 1.21 -2.45
C MET A 122 4.82 0.68 -3.04
N GLY A 123 5.58 1.57 -3.69
CA GLY A 123 6.80 1.21 -4.39
C GLY A 123 7.28 2.36 -5.26
N PHE A 124 7.99 2.03 -6.32
CA PHE A 124 8.50 3.00 -7.28
C PHE A 124 8.28 2.49 -8.70
N LEU A 125 8.16 3.42 -9.64
CA LEU A 125 8.26 3.17 -11.07
C LEU A 125 9.57 3.79 -11.54
N GLY A 126 10.43 2.98 -12.15
CA GLY A 126 11.66 3.49 -12.76
C GLY A 126 11.35 4.38 -13.95
N TYR A 127 12.27 5.30 -14.29
CA TYR A 127 12.07 6.26 -15.39
C TYR A 127 11.66 5.59 -16.71
N ASP A 128 12.28 4.45 -17.04
CA ASP A 128 12.02 3.70 -18.28
C ASP A 128 10.59 3.17 -18.41
N ILE A 129 9.76 3.26 -17.36
CA ILE A 129 8.31 2.97 -17.47
C ILE A 129 7.63 3.82 -18.54
N VAL A 130 8.18 5.00 -18.84
CA VAL A 130 7.70 5.87 -19.91
C VAL A 130 7.64 5.15 -21.27
N ARG A 131 8.47 4.12 -21.48
CA ARG A 131 8.47 3.32 -22.72
C ARG A 131 7.24 2.42 -22.87
N GLU A 132 6.42 2.24 -21.82
CA GLU A 132 5.10 1.60 -21.95
C GLU A 132 4.04 2.55 -22.53
N ILE A 133 4.27 3.87 -22.48
CA ILE A 133 3.31 4.89 -22.93
C ILE A 133 3.79 5.68 -24.14
N GLU A 134 5.11 5.79 -24.37
CA GLU A 134 5.72 6.56 -25.44
C GLU A 134 6.78 5.74 -26.19
N ASN A 135 6.86 5.92 -27.51
CA ASN A 135 7.89 5.29 -28.33
C ASN A 135 9.17 6.15 -28.30
N LEU A 136 10.13 5.75 -27.48
CA LEU A 136 11.42 6.45 -27.35
C LEU A 136 12.52 5.73 -28.13
N PRO A 137 13.52 6.47 -28.68
CA PRO A 137 14.70 5.89 -29.32
C PRO A 137 15.48 4.90 -28.44
#